data_AF-A0A7K3Y645-F1
#
_entry.id   AF-A0A7K3Y645-F1
#
_cell.length_a   1.000
_cell.length_b   1.000
_cell.length_c   1.000
_cell.angle_alpha   90.00
_cell.angle_beta   90.00
_cell.angle_gamma   90.00
#
_symmetry.space_group_name_H-M   'P 1'
#
loop_
_entity.id
_entity.type
_entity.pdbx_description
1 polymer ?
#
loop_
_entity_poly.entity_id
_entity_poly.type
_entity_poly.pdbx_seq_one_letter_code
_entity_poly.pdbx_strand_id
1 'polypeptide(L)' 'PWEPTRYICRICGYVYDKKRGEPHRGHPKGTAFEDLPEDYVCPVCGLDPKITSFYGPVGKSQFDPILDI' A
#
# COMPACT_ATOMS: atom_id res chain seq x y z
N PRO A 1 -14.01 13.10 12.58
CA PRO A 1 -13.02 13.03 11.48
C PRO A 1 -13.16 11.71 10.70
N TRP A 2 -13.24 11.79 9.38
CA TRP A 2 -13.31 10.62 8.51
C TRP A 2 -11.88 10.09 8.27
N GLU A 3 -11.66 8.80 8.49
CA GLU A 3 -10.36 8.12 8.32
C GLU A 3 -10.48 7.11 7.17
N PRO A 4 -9.67 7.22 6.10
CA PRO A 4 -9.66 6.24 5.02
C PRO A 4 -9.20 4.88 5.54
N THR A 5 -9.95 3.82 5.25
CA THR A 5 -9.59 2.45 5.67
C THR A 5 -8.92 1.64 4.58
N ARG A 6 -8.82 2.20 3.37
CA ARG A 6 -8.28 1.55 2.17
C ARG A 6 -7.41 2.52 1.39
N TYR A 7 -6.37 1.97 0.77
CA TYR A 7 -5.35 2.71 0.02
C TYR A 7 -5.05 2.01 -1.29
N ILE A 8 -4.92 2.75 -2.38
CA ILE A 8 -4.62 2.21 -3.71
C ILE A 8 -3.24 2.65 -4.18
N CYS A 9 -2.42 1.70 -4.62
CA CYS A 9 -1.18 1.99 -5.30
C CYS A 9 -1.48 2.60 -6.67
N ARG A 10 -1.08 3.85 -6.90
CA ARG A 10 -1.32 4.55 -8.17
C ARG A 10 -0.53 3.99 -9.37
N ILE A 11 0.43 3.11 -9.12
CA ILE A 11 1.26 2.48 -10.16
C ILE A 11 0.60 1.23 -10.74
N CYS A 12 0.11 0.33 -9.86
CA CYS A 12 -0.40 -0.98 -10.27
C CYS A 12 -1.85 -1.25 -9.88
N GLY A 13 -2.49 -0.36 -9.13
CA GLY A 13 -3.86 -0.51 -8.65
C GLY A 13 -4.04 -1.45 -7.47
N TYR A 14 -2.96 -1.97 -6.86
CA TYR A 14 -3.07 -2.79 -5.65
C TYR A 14 -3.77 -2.03 -4.52
N VAL A 15 -4.82 -2.64 -3.96
CA VAL A 15 -5.55 -2.07 -2.82
C VAL A 15 -5.08 -2.73 -1.53
N TYR A 16 -4.51 -1.93 -0.64
CA TYR A 16 -4.37 -2.26 0.78
C TYR A 16 -5.70 -2.00 1.48
N ASP A 17 -6.20 -2.99 2.21
CA ASP A 17 -7.42 -2.88 3.00
C ASP A 17 -7.09 -3.20 4.46
N LYS A 18 -7.31 -2.23 5.37
CA LYS A 18 -7.11 -2.38 6.81
C LYS A 18 -7.84 -3.60 7.38
N LYS A 19 -9.04 -3.93 6.88
CA LYS A 19 -9.82 -5.11 7.32
C LYS A 19 -9.13 -6.42 6.94
N ARG A 20 -8.39 -6.42 5.84
CA ARG A 20 -7.62 -7.59 5.37
C ARG A 20 -6.22 -7.65 5.98
N GLY A 21 -5.55 -6.51 6.09
CA GLY A 21 -4.10 -6.43 6.34
C GLY A 21 -3.31 -7.22 5.29
N GLU A 22 -2.08 -7.58 5.65
CA GLU A 22 -1.19 -8.50 4.94
C GLU A 22 -0.51 -9.48 5.92
N PRO A 23 -1.26 -10.44 6.50
CA PRO A 23 -0.73 -11.29 7.58
C PRO A 23 0.54 -12.07 7.21
N HIS A 24 0.66 -12.47 5.94
CA HIS A 24 1.84 -13.17 5.40
C HIS A 24 3.11 -12.30 5.33
N ARG A 25 2.96 -10.98 5.47
CA ARG A 25 4.06 -9.99 5.49
C ARG A 25 4.26 -9.37 6.87
N GLY A 26 3.59 -9.91 7.91
CA GLY A 26 3.70 -9.40 9.28
C GLY A 26 2.76 -8.23 9.61
N HIS A 27 1.81 -7.90 8.73
CA HIS A 27 0.82 -6.86 8.96
C HIS A 27 -0.56 -7.50 9.18
N PRO A 28 -0.96 -7.85 10.42
CA PRO A 28 -2.22 -8.56 10.66
C PRO A 28 -3.45 -7.75 10.23
N LYS A 29 -4.62 -8.40 10.23
CA LYS A 29 -5.90 -7.72 10.04
C LYS A 29 -6.04 -6.59 11.07
N GLY A 30 -6.51 -5.44 10.62
CA GLY A 30 -6.70 -4.24 11.44
C GLY A 30 -5.53 -3.26 11.42
N THR A 31 -4.37 -3.63 10.88
CA THR A 31 -3.23 -2.70 10.71
C THR A 31 -3.62 -1.54 9.79
N ALA A 32 -3.56 -0.31 10.28
CA ALA A 32 -3.81 0.86 9.45
C ALA A 32 -2.68 1.02 8.42
N PHE A 33 -2.95 1.68 7.29
CA PHE A 33 -1.90 1.89 6.28
C PHE A 33 -0.80 2.82 6.80
N GLU A 34 -1.20 3.77 7.64
CA GLU A 34 -0.38 4.73 8.34
C GLU A 34 0.61 4.02 9.28
N ASP A 35 0.19 2.91 9.90
CA ASP A 35 1.00 2.09 10.81
C ASP A 35 2.00 1.17 10.09
N LEU A 36 1.93 1.05 8.76
CA LEU A 36 2.94 0.31 7.99
C LEU A 36 4.31 1.00 8.12
N PRO A 37 5.41 0.24 8.10
CA PRO A 37 6.75 0.83 8.26
C PRO A 37 7.10 1.76 7.09
N GLU A 38 7.99 2.72 7.31
CA GLU A 38 8.36 3.73 6.29
C GLU A 38 8.94 3.11 5.01
N ASP A 39 9.61 1.96 5.15
CA ASP A 39 10.18 1.16 4.07
C ASP A 39 9.18 0.19 3.43
N TYR A 40 7.88 0.27 3.77
CA TYR A 40 6.85 -0.56 3.16
C TYR A 40 6.86 -0.38 1.63
N VAL A 41 6.98 -1.52 0.96
CA VAL A 41 7.00 -1.66 -0.50
C VAL A 41 5.68 -2.27 -0.98
N CYS A 42 5.14 -1.76 -2.09
CA CYS A 42 3.97 -2.34 -2.73
C CYS A 42 4.22 -3.84 -3.05
N PRO A 43 3.39 -4.78 -2.54
CA PRO A 43 3.64 -6.22 -2.68
C PRO A 43 3.52 -6.71 -4.12
N VAL A 44 2.89 -5.94 -5.00
CA VAL A 44 2.64 -6.33 -6.39
C VAL A 44 3.74 -5.84 -7.32
N CYS A 45 4.11 -4.56 -7.22
CA CYS A 45 4.97 -3.94 -8.22
C CYS A 45 6.27 -3.34 -7.67
N GLY A 46 6.40 -3.21 -6.34
CA GLY A 46 7.55 -2.50 -5.75
C GLY A 46 8.84 -3.30 -5.72
N LEU A 47 8.81 -4.58 -6.11
CA LEU A 47 9.99 -5.43 -6.29
C LEU A 47 10.26 -5.80 -7.76
N ASP A 48 9.45 -5.32 -8.71
CA ASP A 48 9.70 -5.55 -10.14
C ASP A 48 10.78 -4.57 -10.63
N PRO A 49 11.96 -5.04 -11.10
CA PRO A 49 13.03 -4.17 -11.57
C PRO A 49 12.64 -3.30 -12.77
N LYS A 50 11.76 -3.79 -13.65
CA LYS A 50 11.30 -3.01 -14.81
C LYS A 50 10.45 -1.84 -14.35
N ILE A 51 9.52 -2.08 -13.42
CA ILE A 51 8.66 -1.04 -12.86
C ILE A 51 9.49 -0.04 -12.06
N THR A 52 10.34 -0.52 -11.16
CA THR A 52 11.15 0.36 -10.30
C THR A 52 12.23 1.14 -11.08
N SER A 53 12.69 0.64 -12.22
CA SER A 53 13.58 1.40 -13.12
C SER A 53 12.90 2.60 -13.79
N PHE A 54 11.58 2.54 -13.99
CA PHE A 54 10.81 3.60 -14.65
C PHE A 54 10.17 4.57 -13.65
N TYR A 55 9.59 4.04 -12.56
CA TYR A 55 8.84 4.83 -11.57
C TYR A 55 9.64 5.15 -10.30
N GLY A 56 10.84 4.60 -10.13
CA GLY A 56 11.57 4.62 -8.87
C GLY A 56 10.99 3.64 -7.83
N PRO A 57 11.44 3.70 -6.56
CA PRO A 57 10.92 2.86 -5.50
C PRO A 57 9.42 3.04 -5.26
N VAL A 58 8.65 1.95 -5.35
CA VAL A 58 7.19 1.99 -5.15
C VAL A 58 6.84 1.66 -3.70
N GLY A 59 6.99 2.66 -2.83
CA GLY A 59 6.68 2.58 -1.39
C GLY A 59 5.39 3.30 -0.99
N LYS A 60 5.23 3.61 0.31
CA LYS A 60 4.02 4.27 0.87
C LYS A 60 3.61 5.54 0.12
N SER A 61 4.56 6.32 -0.39
CA SER A 61 4.32 7.57 -1.13
C SER A 61 3.57 7.40 -2.46
N GLN A 62 3.44 6.17 -2.95
CA GLN A 62 2.72 5.85 -4.19
C GLN A 62 1.29 5.32 -3.92
N PHE A 63 0.84 5.34 -2.67
CA PHE A 63 -0.52 4.95 -2.29
C PHE A 63 -1.36 6.17 -1.97
N ASP A 64 -2.53 6.25 -2.59
CA ASP A 64 -3.52 7.29 -2.33
C ASP A 64 -4.70 6.70 -1.53
N PRO A 65 -5.31 7.45 -0.60
CA PRO A 65 -6.47 6.98 0.14
C PRO A 65 -7.67 6.81 -0.80
N ILE A 66 -8.38 5.69 -0.67
CA ILE A 66 -9.65 5.50 -1.36
C ILE A 66 -10.72 6.17 -0.52
N LEU A 67 -11.20 7.32 -0.99
CA LEU A 67 -12.38 7.97 -0.45
C LEU A 67 -13.59 7.16 -0.92
N ASP A 68 -14.15 6.35 -0.03
CA ASP A 68 -15.46 5.75 -0.25
C ASP A 68 -16.48 6.90 -0.28
N ILE A 69 -16.89 7.29 -1.49
CA ILE A 69 -17.94 8.29 -1.75
C ILE A 69 -19.27 7.76 -1.21
#